data_AF-A0A210QEL3-F1
#
_entry.id   AF-A0A210QEL3-F1
#
_cell.length_a   1.000
_cell.length_b   1.000
_cell.length_c   1.000
_cell.angle_alpha   90.00
_cell.angle_beta   90.00
_cell.angle_gamma   90.00
#
_symmetry.space_group_name_H-M   'P 1'
#
loop_
_entity.id
_entity.type
_entity.pdbx_description
1 polymer ?
#
loop_
_entity_poly.entity_id
_entity_poly.type
_entity_poly.pdbx_seq_one_letter_code
_entity_poly.pdbx_strand_id
1 'polypeptide(L)'
;MYPISFSPPEGIHLYFPVEKAETNTRGDFENYIVRMFNMPKLVDEVISRMNEAIRLSLTYHKVSIAAVPDQIEDLLVGVDESNFYIPLNKSLEKSLIPEKDRRSLRGRGREGIAVVLDSYRRLKDYIENTYLHHTRPQTSVKSLRNGVDYYRACLNWHTSQDVSPEYVHNLGLQEVNRIYGNMQKVLNRFSFTGSVKAFFDSIKNDARFIIDDADEIVEEYTNIVNNRIRPILPKYFTNIPNIRMTVEKSPNDGTRGTYALASEVNPGKFLINLHRPRENPTFDYMALSLHEAYPGHHMQHSYTMTADLAKYRRFPEYSFYDVPFNLPFFSAYVEGWGLYSEYLGEEMGLYADDYELMGRYSNEMLRACRLVVDTGIHYFDWTKEMAMEYMFNYTAFGPGYVEIEINRYITWPGQACAYKMGEIKIRELRKKSEKELGELFDIKKFHSMILENGPMSMNILETLVDGWIEETKAAHNGATAVSWSTETQLPLFLVLLSAVTYCVRVEN
;
A
#
# COMPACT_ATOMS: atom_id res chain seq x y z
N MET A 1 -4.19 -15.78 -12.96
CA MET A 1 -2.98 -16.62 -13.03
C MET A 1 -1.80 -15.71 -13.42
N TYR A 2 -1.34 -14.93 -12.46
CA TYR A 2 -0.01 -14.30 -12.47
C TYR A 2 0.51 -14.58 -11.07
N PRO A 3 1.37 -15.58 -10.86
CA PRO A 3 1.97 -15.77 -9.55
C PRO A 3 3.43 -15.32 -9.62
N ILE A 4 3.89 -14.68 -8.56
CA ILE A 4 5.24 -14.16 -8.33
C ILE A 4 5.38 -12.73 -8.87
N SER A 5 5.07 -11.77 -8.01
CA SER A 5 5.64 -10.43 -8.10
C SER A 5 7.09 -10.49 -7.64
N PHE A 6 7.92 -9.65 -8.23
CA PHE A 6 9.29 -9.38 -7.78
C PHE A 6 9.48 -7.88 -7.50
N SER A 7 8.38 -7.12 -7.45
CA SER A 7 8.41 -5.69 -7.15
C SER A 7 8.41 -5.48 -5.64
N PRO A 8 9.32 -4.68 -5.08
CA PRO A 8 9.25 -4.28 -3.68
C PRO A 8 7.84 -3.82 -3.29
N PRO A 9 7.31 -4.26 -2.12
CA PRO A 9 8.01 -5.03 -1.09
C PRO A 9 8.01 -6.56 -1.28
N GLU A 10 7.55 -7.11 -2.41
CA GLU A 10 7.35 -8.55 -2.57
C GLU A 10 8.09 -9.18 -3.75
N GLY A 11 8.77 -10.26 -3.44
CA GLY A 11 9.55 -11.12 -4.32
C GLY A 11 10.09 -12.25 -3.46
N ILE A 12 10.29 -13.45 -4.00
CA ILE A 12 10.80 -14.55 -3.15
C ILE A 12 12.18 -14.23 -2.53
N HIS A 13 12.87 -13.24 -3.08
CA HIS A 13 14.12 -12.67 -2.57
C HIS A 13 13.93 -11.53 -1.55
N LEU A 14 12.78 -10.84 -1.53
CA LEU A 14 12.49 -9.69 -0.68
C LEU A 14 11.55 -10.00 0.50
N TYR A 15 10.67 -10.98 0.33
CA TYR A 15 9.64 -11.34 1.29
C TYR A 15 9.79 -12.82 1.65
N PHE A 16 10.43 -13.10 2.78
CA PHE A 16 10.71 -14.47 3.19
C PHE A 16 9.95 -14.86 4.47
N PRO A 17 9.25 -16.01 4.52
CA PRO A 17 8.56 -16.51 5.72
C PRO A 17 9.46 -16.69 6.95
N VAL A 18 10.77 -16.64 6.75
CA VAL A 18 11.82 -16.75 7.77
C VAL A 18 11.99 -15.44 8.52
N GLU A 19 11.78 -14.26 7.91
CA GLU A 19 11.80 -12.99 8.66
C GLU A 19 10.63 -12.90 9.66
N LYS A 20 9.50 -13.54 9.35
CA LYS A 20 8.33 -13.64 10.22
C LYS A 20 8.33 -14.88 11.12
N ALA A 21 9.37 -15.71 11.03
CA ALA A 21 9.46 -16.90 11.87
C ALA A 21 9.78 -16.49 13.30
N GLU A 22 9.07 -17.10 14.25
CA GLU A 22 9.49 -17.04 15.64
C GLU A 22 10.82 -17.76 15.80
N THR A 23 11.64 -17.30 16.75
CA THR A 23 12.96 -17.89 17.05
C THR A 23 13.21 -17.86 18.55
N ASN A 24 12.22 -18.31 19.34
CA ASN A 24 12.23 -18.23 20.81
C ASN A 24 12.53 -19.58 21.44
N THR A 25 11.97 -20.66 20.89
CA THR A 25 12.11 -22.03 21.36
C THR A 25 12.94 -22.87 20.40
N ARG A 26 13.38 -24.05 20.86
CA ARG A 26 14.06 -25.03 20.00
C ARG A 26 13.19 -25.41 18.79
N GLY A 27 11.89 -25.61 19.00
CA GLY A 27 10.96 -25.95 17.91
C GLY A 27 10.88 -24.85 16.86
N ASP A 28 10.92 -23.59 17.28
CA ASP A 28 10.88 -22.46 16.36
C ASP A 28 12.13 -22.42 15.47
N PHE A 29 13.32 -22.62 16.06
CA PHE A 29 14.57 -22.73 15.30
C PHE A 29 14.59 -23.94 14.36
N GLU A 30 14.01 -25.08 14.77
CA GLU A 30 13.88 -26.25 13.89
C GLU A 30 12.99 -25.92 12.67
N ASN A 31 11.84 -25.29 12.90
CA ASN A 31 10.95 -24.85 11.83
C ASN A 31 11.62 -23.80 10.91
N TYR A 32 12.38 -22.87 11.49
CA TYR A 32 13.17 -21.88 10.79
C TYR A 32 14.16 -22.52 9.80
N ILE A 33 14.93 -23.50 10.28
CA ILE A 33 15.92 -24.24 9.48
C ILE A 33 15.23 -25.09 8.41
N VAL A 34 14.11 -25.76 8.73
CA VAL A 34 13.34 -26.54 7.76
C VAL A 34 12.84 -25.66 6.61
N ARG A 35 12.42 -24.41 6.87
CA ARG A 35 12.03 -23.47 5.81
C ARG A 35 13.18 -23.18 4.85
N MET A 36 14.40 -23.01 5.36
CA MET A 36 15.59 -22.81 4.51
C MET A 36 15.85 -24.00 3.58
N PHE A 37 15.76 -25.22 4.12
CA PHE A 37 15.96 -26.43 3.31
C PHE A 37 14.85 -26.67 2.26
N ASN A 38 13.70 -26.01 2.39
CA ASN A 38 12.64 -26.05 1.36
C ASN A 38 12.81 -24.97 0.27
N MET A 39 13.80 -24.09 0.38
CA MET A 39 14.04 -23.04 -0.61
C MET A 39 14.27 -23.57 -2.04
N PRO A 40 15.01 -24.67 -2.27
CA PRO A 40 15.20 -25.19 -3.62
C PRO A 40 13.87 -25.54 -4.29
N LYS A 41 12.95 -26.16 -3.55
CA LYS A 41 11.62 -26.52 -4.04
C LYS A 41 10.80 -25.27 -4.38
N LEU A 42 10.81 -24.25 -3.52
CA LEU A 42 10.13 -22.98 -3.80
C LEU A 42 10.68 -22.33 -5.07
N VAL A 43 12.00 -22.25 -5.23
CA VAL A 43 12.64 -21.71 -6.44
C VAL A 43 12.27 -22.52 -7.68
N ASP A 44 12.21 -23.84 -7.60
CA ASP A 44 11.80 -24.70 -8.73
C ASP A 44 10.34 -24.45 -9.12
N GLU A 45 9.45 -24.28 -8.14
CA GLU A 45 8.06 -23.92 -8.37
C GLU A 45 7.93 -22.52 -9.01
N VAL A 46 8.73 -21.56 -8.56
CA VAL A 46 8.81 -20.21 -9.14
C VAL A 46 9.26 -20.25 -10.61
N ILE A 47 10.37 -20.94 -10.89
CA ILE A 47 10.89 -21.11 -12.25
C ILE A 47 9.85 -21.83 -13.13
N SER A 48 9.15 -22.84 -12.60
CA SER A 48 8.08 -23.54 -13.32
C SER A 48 6.94 -22.58 -13.71
N ARG A 49 6.50 -21.70 -12.80
CA ARG A 49 5.49 -20.68 -13.10
C ARG A 49 5.97 -19.65 -14.12
N MET A 50 7.23 -19.22 -14.04
CA MET A 50 7.83 -18.31 -15.01
C MET A 50 7.90 -18.93 -16.41
N ASN A 51 8.24 -20.22 -16.52
CA ASN A 51 8.20 -20.95 -17.79
C ASN A 51 6.78 -21.05 -18.36
N GLU A 52 5.77 -21.27 -17.51
CA GLU A 52 4.38 -21.27 -17.94
C GLU A 52 3.92 -19.89 -18.42
N ALA A 53 4.36 -18.82 -17.76
CA ALA A 53 4.13 -17.45 -18.21
C ALA A 53 4.75 -17.19 -19.60
N ILE A 54 5.98 -17.69 -19.85
CA ILE A 54 6.61 -17.64 -21.19
C ILE A 54 5.76 -18.39 -22.21
N ARG A 55 5.36 -19.64 -21.91
CA ARG A 55 4.55 -20.49 -22.79
C ARG A 55 3.22 -19.84 -23.17
N LEU A 56 2.59 -19.15 -22.22
CA LEU A 56 1.31 -18.47 -22.41
C LEU A 56 1.46 -17.05 -22.98
N SER A 57 2.69 -16.55 -23.16
CA SER A 57 2.96 -15.14 -23.49
C SER A 57 2.33 -14.15 -22.50
N LEU A 58 2.32 -14.53 -21.22
CA LEU A 58 1.83 -13.74 -20.08
C LEU A 58 3.01 -13.31 -19.19
N THR A 59 4.04 -12.70 -19.77
CA THR A 59 5.25 -12.31 -19.05
C THR A 59 5.21 -10.85 -18.57
N TYR A 60 6.06 -10.53 -17.60
CA TYR A 60 6.31 -9.14 -17.20
C TYR A 60 6.97 -8.34 -18.32
N HIS A 61 6.85 -7.01 -18.25
CA HIS A 61 7.68 -6.12 -19.04
C HIS A 61 9.09 -6.08 -18.45
N LYS A 62 10.12 -5.81 -19.26
CA LYS A 62 11.52 -5.80 -18.81
C LYS A 62 11.74 -4.91 -17.57
N VAL A 63 11.11 -3.73 -17.53
CA VAL A 63 11.26 -2.78 -16.39
C VAL A 63 10.81 -3.36 -15.05
N SER A 64 9.89 -4.34 -15.05
CA SER A 64 9.33 -4.94 -13.84
C SER A 64 10.25 -5.98 -13.20
N ILE A 65 11.23 -6.49 -13.95
CA ILE A 65 12.06 -7.63 -13.53
C ILE A 65 13.57 -7.33 -13.68
N ALA A 66 13.95 -6.29 -14.41
CA ALA A 66 15.35 -5.99 -14.72
C ALA A 66 16.24 -5.74 -13.49
N ALA A 67 15.69 -5.21 -12.39
CA ALA A 67 16.44 -4.96 -11.16
C ALA A 67 16.55 -6.20 -10.25
N VAL A 68 15.80 -7.26 -10.52
CA VAL A 68 15.70 -8.43 -9.64
C VAL A 68 17.01 -9.21 -9.55
N PRO A 69 17.76 -9.44 -10.65
CA PRO A 69 19.08 -10.06 -10.55
C PRO A 69 20.04 -9.33 -9.62
N ASP A 70 20.10 -8.00 -9.70
CA ASP A 70 20.96 -7.18 -8.84
C ASP A 70 20.51 -7.24 -7.37
N GLN A 71 19.19 -7.18 -7.13
CA GLN A 71 18.63 -7.36 -5.80
C GLN A 71 18.94 -8.74 -5.21
N ILE A 72 18.98 -9.80 -6.03
CA ILE A 72 19.40 -11.13 -5.58
C ILE A 72 20.90 -11.14 -5.32
N GLU A 73 21.72 -10.51 -6.17
CA GLU A 73 23.17 -10.41 -6.00
C GLU A 73 23.54 -9.79 -4.65
N ASP A 74 22.83 -8.73 -4.23
CA ASP A 74 23.02 -8.08 -2.93
C ASP A 74 22.79 -9.04 -1.74
N LEU A 75 22.01 -10.11 -1.93
CA LEU A 75 21.75 -11.14 -0.92
C LEU A 75 22.79 -12.27 -0.94
N LEU A 76 23.62 -12.37 -1.99
CA LEU A 76 24.61 -13.43 -2.18
C LEU A 76 25.91 -13.17 -1.40
N VAL A 77 25.77 -12.95 -0.09
CA VAL A 77 26.88 -12.74 0.85
C VAL A 77 27.38 -14.05 1.47
N GLY A 78 28.42 -13.99 2.31
CA GLY A 78 28.87 -15.14 3.09
C GLY A 78 27.78 -15.68 4.03
N VAL A 79 27.80 -16.98 4.33
CA VAL A 79 26.80 -17.63 5.19
C VAL A 79 26.63 -16.91 6.55
N ASP A 80 27.75 -16.52 7.16
CA ASP A 80 27.75 -15.85 8.48
C ASP A 80 27.39 -14.35 8.40
N GLU A 81 27.42 -13.77 7.20
CA GLU A 81 27.06 -12.38 6.89
C GLU A 81 25.59 -12.24 6.49
N SER A 82 24.95 -13.37 6.12
CA SER A 82 23.56 -13.38 5.68
C SER A 82 22.59 -12.93 6.77
N ASN A 83 21.55 -12.19 6.38
CA ASN A 83 20.43 -11.82 7.27
C ASN A 83 19.76 -13.05 7.91
N PHE A 84 19.80 -14.21 7.22
CA PHE A 84 19.30 -15.49 7.73
C PHE A 84 20.12 -16.05 8.90
N TYR A 85 21.36 -15.60 9.08
CA TYR A 85 22.18 -16.01 10.22
C TYR A 85 21.88 -15.18 11.48
N ILE A 86 21.23 -14.02 11.35
CA ILE A 86 20.97 -13.10 12.47
C ILE A 86 20.25 -13.82 13.64
N PRO A 87 19.16 -14.60 13.44
CA PRO A 87 18.52 -15.27 14.56
C PRO A 87 19.35 -16.40 15.17
N LEU A 88 20.14 -17.11 14.36
CA LEU A 88 21.03 -18.19 14.80
C LEU A 88 22.25 -17.67 15.59
N ASN A 89 22.59 -16.39 15.41
CA ASN A 89 23.61 -15.72 16.17
C ASN A 89 23.02 -15.00 17.40
N LYS A 90 22.08 -14.07 17.19
CA LYS A 90 21.58 -13.17 18.25
C LYS A 90 20.49 -13.80 19.10
N SER A 91 19.40 -14.28 18.51
CA SER A 91 18.25 -14.82 19.24
C SER A 91 18.60 -16.13 19.94
N LEU A 92 19.32 -17.02 19.23
CA LEU A 92 19.71 -18.32 19.75
C LEU A 92 20.69 -18.20 20.93
N GLU A 93 21.62 -17.24 20.91
CA GLU A 93 22.54 -17.01 22.03
C GLU A 93 21.80 -16.57 23.30
N LYS A 94 20.70 -15.80 23.15
CA LYS A 94 19.89 -15.34 24.28
C LYS A 94 18.86 -16.37 24.77
N SER A 95 18.70 -17.49 24.07
CA SER A 95 17.72 -18.53 24.41
C SER A 95 18.16 -19.38 25.61
N LEU A 96 17.19 -20.04 26.26
CA LEU A 96 17.43 -21.01 27.34
C LEU A 96 17.82 -22.42 26.82
N ILE A 97 18.10 -22.55 25.52
CA ILE A 97 18.40 -23.82 24.87
C ILE A 97 19.80 -24.30 25.32
N PRO A 98 19.99 -25.59 25.67
CA PRO A 98 21.29 -26.10 26.08
C PRO A 98 22.37 -25.87 25.02
N GLU A 99 23.58 -25.54 25.45
CA GLU A 99 24.70 -25.18 24.57
C GLU A 99 25.02 -26.24 23.50
N LYS A 100 24.87 -27.53 23.84
CA LYS A 100 25.00 -28.63 22.86
C LYS A 100 24.00 -28.49 21.71
N ASP A 101 22.75 -28.18 22.02
CA ASP A 101 21.69 -28.01 21.02
C ASP A 101 21.88 -26.71 20.23
N ARG A 102 22.31 -25.61 20.88
CA ARG A 102 22.65 -24.36 20.19
C ARG A 102 23.72 -24.56 19.11
N ARG A 103 24.79 -25.30 19.41
CA ARG A 103 25.82 -25.65 18.41
C ARG A 103 25.26 -26.47 17.25
N SER A 104 24.41 -27.45 17.54
CA SER A 104 23.74 -28.26 16.51
C SER A 104 22.86 -27.41 15.59
N LEU A 105 22.03 -26.53 16.16
CA LEU A 105 21.17 -25.60 15.43
C LEU A 105 21.97 -24.63 14.58
N ARG A 106 23.10 -24.09 15.08
CA ARG A 106 24.00 -23.24 14.28
C ARG A 106 24.61 -23.98 13.10
N GLY A 107 25.06 -25.22 13.30
CA GLY A 107 25.62 -26.04 12.22
C GLY A 107 24.61 -26.27 11.10
N ARG A 108 23.44 -26.79 11.46
CA ARG A 108 22.35 -27.04 10.50
C ARG A 108 21.78 -25.77 9.88
N GLY A 109 21.76 -24.68 10.64
CA GLY A 109 21.36 -23.37 10.13
C GLY A 109 22.32 -22.85 9.06
N ARG A 110 23.64 -22.98 9.27
CA ARG A 110 24.64 -22.64 8.24
C ARG A 110 24.47 -23.46 6.97
N GLU A 111 24.23 -24.76 7.10
CA GLU A 111 23.92 -25.65 5.98
C GLU A 111 22.66 -25.18 5.23
N GLY A 112 21.59 -24.87 5.96
CA GLY A 112 20.35 -24.34 5.39
C GLY A 112 20.55 -23.01 4.65
N ILE A 113 21.35 -22.09 5.22
CA ILE A 113 21.66 -20.81 4.57
C ILE A 113 22.45 -21.02 3.28
N ALA A 114 23.43 -21.93 3.26
CA ALA A 114 24.15 -22.27 2.03
C ALA A 114 23.19 -22.74 0.92
N VAL A 115 22.22 -23.60 1.28
CA VAL A 115 21.16 -24.07 0.36
C VAL A 115 20.28 -22.91 -0.15
N VAL A 116 19.96 -21.93 0.70
CA VAL A 116 19.21 -20.73 0.29
C VAL A 116 20.01 -19.91 -0.72
N LEU A 117 21.28 -19.63 -0.43
CA LEU A 117 22.16 -18.84 -1.31
C LEU A 117 22.35 -19.52 -2.68
N ASP A 118 22.51 -20.85 -2.71
CA ASP A 118 22.56 -21.60 -3.97
C ASP A 118 21.25 -21.54 -4.75
N SER A 119 20.12 -21.58 -4.06
CA SER A 119 18.80 -21.43 -4.68
C SER A 119 18.62 -20.04 -5.29
N TYR A 120 19.11 -18.99 -4.62
CA TYR A 120 19.14 -17.62 -5.13
C TYR A 120 20.04 -17.47 -6.36
N ARG A 121 21.24 -18.04 -6.36
CA ARG A 121 22.12 -18.07 -7.55
C ARG A 121 21.41 -18.68 -8.76
N ARG A 122 20.73 -19.80 -8.57
CA ARG A 122 19.99 -20.49 -9.63
C ARG A 122 18.81 -19.66 -10.15
N LEU A 123 18.07 -19.00 -9.26
CA LEU A 123 16.99 -18.10 -9.67
C LEU A 123 17.53 -16.90 -10.46
N LYS A 124 18.60 -16.27 -9.98
CA LYS A 124 19.26 -15.15 -10.64
C LYS A 124 19.70 -15.54 -12.06
N ASP A 125 20.42 -16.66 -12.19
CA ASP A 125 20.87 -17.19 -13.48
C ASP A 125 19.70 -17.42 -14.45
N TYR A 126 18.61 -18.04 -13.99
CA TYR A 126 17.43 -18.25 -14.81
C TYR A 126 16.76 -16.94 -15.25
N ILE A 127 16.67 -15.94 -14.37
CA ILE A 127 16.09 -14.64 -14.72
C ILE A 127 16.96 -13.95 -15.77
N GLU A 128 18.28 -13.90 -15.55
CA GLU A 128 19.24 -13.24 -16.43
C GLU A 128 19.29 -13.87 -17.82
N ASN A 129 19.45 -15.20 -17.85
CA ASN A 129 19.79 -15.93 -19.07
C ASN A 129 18.58 -16.55 -19.78
N THR A 130 17.40 -16.53 -19.17
CA THR A 130 16.17 -17.05 -19.78
C THR A 130 15.02 -16.04 -19.73
N TYR A 131 14.53 -15.70 -18.55
CA TYR A 131 13.26 -14.97 -18.43
C TYR A 131 13.30 -13.57 -19.06
N LEU A 132 14.40 -12.83 -18.87
CA LEU A 132 14.56 -11.48 -19.44
C LEU A 132 14.41 -11.45 -20.96
N HIS A 133 14.86 -12.50 -21.66
CA HIS A 133 14.76 -12.62 -23.13
C HIS A 133 13.32 -12.86 -23.62
N HIS A 134 12.41 -13.25 -22.72
CA HIS A 134 11.01 -13.55 -23.02
C HIS A 134 10.02 -12.56 -22.38
N THR A 135 10.51 -11.44 -21.83
CA THR A 135 9.66 -10.36 -21.33
C THR A 135 8.82 -9.74 -22.45
N ARG A 136 7.60 -9.29 -22.13
CA ARG A 136 6.75 -8.62 -23.12
C ARG A 136 7.41 -7.30 -23.56
N PRO A 137 7.34 -6.93 -24.86
CA PRO A 137 8.04 -5.75 -25.34
C PRO A 137 7.31 -4.43 -25.06
N GLN A 138 5.99 -4.45 -24.87
CA GLN A 138 5.20 -3.25 -24.57
C GLN A 138 4.98 -3.11 -23.06
N THR A 139 5.02 -1.87 -22.58
CA THR A 139 4.74 -1.51 -21.18
C THR A 139 3.31 -1.88 -20.79
N SER A 140 2.37 -1.59 -21.68
CA SER A 140 0.94 -1.80 -21.49
C SER A 140 0.56 -3.29 -21.40
N VAL A 141 -0.26 -3.65 -20.40
CA VAL A 141 -0.88 -4.98 -20.36
C VAL A 141 -1.95 -5.18 -21.44
N LYS A 142 -2.37 -4.11 -22.14
CA LYS A 142 -3.20 -4.19 -23.34
C LYS A 142 -2.57 -5.01 -24.46
N SER A 143 -1.24 -5.13 -24.50
CA SER A 143 -0.54 -5.95 -25.48
C SER A 143 -0.70 -7.46 -25.24
N LEU A 144 -1.17 -7.86 -24.05
CA LEU A 144 -1.46 -9.26 -23.73
C LEU A 144 -2.72 -9.73 -24.48
N ARG A 145 -2.88 -11.04 -24.62
CA ARG A 145 -4.13 -11.64 -25.10
C ARG A 145 -5.28 -11.23 -24.17
N ASN A 146 -6.33 -10.63 -24.72
CA ASN A 146 -7.45 -10.04 -23.97
C ASN A 146 -7.01 -8.94 -22.97
N GLY A 147 -5.92 -8.23 -23.29
CA GLY A 147 -5.29 -7.26 -22.39
C GLY A 147 -6.19 -6.11 -21.93
N VAL A 148 -7.15 -5.68 -22.75
CA VAL A 148 -8.15 -4.67 -22.38
C VAL A 148 -9.06 -5.17 -21.26
N ASP A 149 -9.61 -6.38 -21.40
CA ASP A 149 -10.48 -6.96 -20.38
C ASP A 149 -9.70 -7.32 -19.12
N TYR A 150 -8.45 -7.75 -19.29
CA TYR A 150 -7.52 -7.95 -18.17
C TYR A 150 -7.30 -6.65 -17.40
N TYR A 151 -7.01 -5.53 -18.07
CA TYR A 151 -6.83 -4.25 -17.41
C TYR A 151 -8.10 -3.77 -16.70
N ARG A 152 -9.27 -3.93 -17.32
CA ARG A 152 -10.56 -3.63 -16.67
C ARG A 152 -10.75 -4.48 -15.40
N ALA A 153 -10.42 -5.77 -15.46
CA ALA A 153 -10.49 -6.65 -14.29
C ALA A 153 -9.51 -6.20 -13.18
N CYS A 154 -8.30 -5.75 -13.53
CA CYS A 154 -7.35 -5.19 -12.57
C CYS A 154 -7.88 -3.91 -11.91
N LEU A 155 -8.45 -2.98 -12.68
CA LEU A 155 -9.09 -1.77 -12.16
C LEU A 155 -10.23 -2.13 -11.21
N ASN A 156 -11.14 -3.01 -11.63
CA ASN A 156 -12.28 -3.41 -10.80
C ASN A 156 -11.82 -4.10 -9.50
N TRP A 157 -10.79 -4.94 -9.58
CA TRP A 157 -10.19 -5.61 -8.42
C TRP A 157 -9.65 -4.61 -7.39
N HIS A 158 -8.83 -3.65 -7.82
CA HIS A 158 -8.19 -2.71 -6.91
C HIS A 158 -9.11 -1.59 -6.42
N THR A 159 -10.00 -1.10 -7.29
CA THR A 159 -10.93 -0.01 -6.96
C THR A 159 -12.19 -0.49 -6.23
N SER A 160 -12.49 -1.79 -6.32
CA SER A 160 -13.74 -2.39 -5.86
C SER A 160 -15.00 -1.75 -6.48
N GLN A 161 -14.85 -1.19 -7.69
CA GLN A 161 -15.91 -0.49 -8.41
C GLN A 161 -15.94 -1.01 -9.85
N ASP A 162 -17.13 -1.11 -10.45
CA ASP A 162 -17.27 -1.49 -11.86
C ASP A 162 -17.20 -0.24 -12.73
N VAL A 163 -15.98 0.14 -13.13
CA VAL A 163 -15.69 1.40 -13.82
C VAL A 163 -14.88 1.16 -15.09
N SER A 164 -15.15 1.97 -16.12
CA SER A 164 -14.37 1.90 -17.35
C SER A 164 -13.03 2.65 -17.20
N PRO A 165 -11.96 2.23 -17.91
CA PRO A 165 -10.71 2.99 -17.99
C PRO A 165 -10.90 4.46 -18.40
N GLU A 166 -11.83 4.74 -19.31
CA GLU A 166 -12.12 6.10 -19.76
C GLU A 166 -12.74 6.96 -18.65
N TYR A 167 -13.63 6.38 -17.85
CA TYR A 167 -14.20 7.07 -16.69
C TYR A 167 -13.09 7.44 -15.70
N VAL A 168 -12.24 6.46 -15.35
CA VAL A 168 -11.11 6.67 -14.42
C VAL A 168 -10.15 7.74 -14.93
N HIS A 169 -9.80 7.70 -16.22
CA HIS A 169 -8.93 8.70 -16.83
C HIS A 169 -9.53 10.11 -16.77
N ASN A 170 -10.80 10.26 -17.18
CA ASN A 170 -11.49 11.54 -17.17
C ASN A 170 -11.65 12.10 -15.75
N LEU A 171 -11.95 11.24 -14.78
CA LEU A 171 -12.00 11.62 -13.37
C LEU A 171 -10.62 12.11 -12.89
N GLY A 172 -9.54 11.43 -13.30
CA GLY A 172 -8.17 11.87 -13.06
C GLY A 172 -7.89 13.27 -13.60
N LEU A 173 -8.26 13.55 -14.85
CA LEU A 173 -8.10 14.87 -15.46
C LEU A 173 -8.90 15.96 -14.72
N GLN A 174 -10.12 15.64 -14.27
CA GLN A 174 -10.95 16.55 -13.48
C GLN A 174 -10.30 16.87 -12.13
N GLU A 175 -9.79 15.86 -11.43
CA GLU A 175 -9.15 16.05 -10.13
C GLU A 175 -7.81 16.78 -10.25
N VAL A 176 -7.01 16.50 -11.29
CA VAL A 176 -5.79 17.27 -11.59
C VAL A 176 -6.14 18.74 -11.76
N ASN A 177 -7.16 19.08 -12.56
CA ASN A 177 -7.58 20.46 -12.75
C ASN A 177 -8.07 21.11 -11.44
N ARG A 178 -8.85 20.38 -10.63
CA ARG A 178 -9.35 20.88 -9.34
C ARG A 178 -8.21 21.18 -8.37
N ILE A 179 -7.26 20.26 -8.23
CA ILE A 179 -6.12 20.40 -7.32
C ILE A 179 -5.19 21.50 -7.81
N TYR A 180 -4.91 21.57 -9.12
CA TYR A 180 -4.11 22.65 -9.71
C TYR A 180 -4.71 24.03 -9.40
N GLY A 181 -6.04 24.17 -9.52
CA GLY A 181 -6.74 25.40 -9.15
C GLY A 181 -6.59 25.76 -7.67
N ASN A 182 -6.52 24.77 -6.77
CA ASN A 182 -6.26 25.01 -5.35
C ASN A 182 -4.80 25.41 -5.10
N MET A 183 -3.84 24.75 -5.74
CA MET A 183 -2.42 25.11 -5.66
C MET A 183 -2.21 26.55 -6.15
N GLN A 184 -2.86 26.96 -7.24
CA GLN A 184 -2.78 28.33 -7.74
C GLN A 184 -3.29 29.37 -6.73
N LYS A 185 -4.34 29.05 -5.97
CA LYS A 185 -4.82 29.93 -4.89
C LYS A 185 -3.78 30.09 -3.78
N VAL A 186 -3.03 29.03 -3.47
CA VAL A 186 -1.94 29.09 -2.48
C VAL A 186 -0.74 29.85 -3.04
N LEU A 187 -0.37 29.65 -4.32
CA LEU A 187 0.67 30.43 -4.99
C LEU A 187 0.41 31.94 -4.95
N ASN A 188 -0.85 32.35 -5.09
CA ASN A 188 -1.22 33.76 -5.00
C ASN A 188 -0.93 34.35 -3.60
N ARG A 189 -0.97 33.54 -2.52
CA ARG A 189 -0.62 33.98 -1.16
C ARG A 189 0.89 34.22 -1.01
N PHE A 190 1.71 33.46 -1.74
CA PHE A 190 3.14 33.71 -1.87
C PHE A 190 3.48 34.89 -2.78
N SER A 191 2.50 35.50 -3.45
CA SER A 191 2.73 36.47 -4.53
C SER A 191 3.64 35.90 -5.64
N PHE A 192 3.65 34.58 -5.82
CA PHE A 192 4.47 33.91 -6.82
C PHE A 192 3.80 34.01 -8.19
N THR A 193 4.58 34.34 -9.22
CA THR A 193 4.12 34.39 -10.61
C THR A 193 4.70 33.22 -11.40
N GLY A 194 3.84 32.46 -12.08
CA GLY A 194 4.24 31.28 -12.86
C GLY A 194 3.40 30.06 -12.57
N SER A 195 3.87 28.90 -13.03
CA SER A 195 3.21 27.61 -12.83
C SER A 195 3.56 26.98 -11.48
N VAL A 196 2.78 25.98 -11.07
CA VAL A 196 3.08 25.10 -9.93
C VAL A 196 4.46 24.47 -10.07
N LYS A 197 4.82 23.99 -11.27
CA LYS A 197 6.14 23.45 -11.55
C LYS A 197 7.25 24.48 -11.29
N ALA A 198 7.09 25.70 -11.79
CA ALA A 198 8.08 26.76 -11.58
C ALA A 198 8.26 27.10 -10.09
N PHE A 199 7.17 27.05 -9.30
CA PHE A 199 7.24 27.21 -7.86
C PHE A 199 8.07 26.11 -7.20
N PHE A 200 7.76 24.83 -7.44
CA PHE A 200 8.53 23.73 -6.86
C PHE A 200 9.99 23.73 -7.31
N ASP A 201 10.26 24.03 -8.58
CA ASP A 201 11.63 24.18 -9.09
C ASP A 201 12.40 25.28 -8.32
N SER A 202 11.72 26.38 -7.94
CA SER A 202 12.34 27.49 -7.21
C SER A 202 12.72 27.16 -5.78
N ILE A 203 12.00 26.23 -5.13
CA ILE A 203 12.23 25.86 -3.72
C ILE A 203 12.93 24.50 -3.55
N LYS A 204 13.15 23.74 -4.63
CA LYS A 204 13.66 22.36 -4.59
C LYS A 204 14.99 22.21 -3.83
N ASN A 205 15.86 23.22 -3.90
CA ASN A 205 17.18 23.21 -3.26
C ASN A 205 17.27 24.21 -2.10
N ASP A 206 16.13 24.70 -1.61
CA ASP A 206 16.10 25.66 -0.50
C ASP A 206 16.43 24.92 0.81
N ALA A 207 17.50 25.36 1.47
CA ALA A 207 17.99 24.75 2.71
C ALA A 207 16.94 24.77 3.85
N ARG A 208 15.93 25.64 3.78
CA ARG A 208 14.82 25.66 4.75
C ARG A 208 13.97 24.39 4.75
N PHE A 209 13.96 23.65 3.63
CA PHE A 209 13.14 22.46 3.46
C PHE A 209 13.94 21.15 3.44
N ILE A 210 15.23 21.21 3.77
CA ILE A 210 16.13 20.07 3.67
C ILE A 210 16.74 19.80 5.04
N ILE A 211 16.58 18.56 5.51
CA ILE A 211 17.32 18.00 6.63
C ILE A 211 18.20 16.89 6.06
N ASP A 212 19.50 16.94 6.34
CA ASP A 212 20.47 15.95 5.85
C ASP A 212 20.74 14.83 6.87
N ASP A 213 20.45 15.07 8.16
CA ASP A 213 20.68 14.11 9.24
C ASP A 213 19.51 13.14 9.40
N ALA A 214 19.81 11.83 9.39
CA ALA A 214 18.78 10.80 9.43
C ALA A 214 18.05 10.73 10.78
N ASP A 215 18.76 10.96 11.89
CA ASP A 215 18.18 10.88 13.23
C ASP A 215 17.30 12.11 13.49
N GLU A 216 17.71 13.29 13.03
CA GLU A 216 16.90 14.52 13.05
C GLU A 216 15.58 14.35 12.27
N ILE A 217 15.62 13.70 11.09
CA ILE A 217 14.40 13.41 10.32
C ILE A 217 13.46 12.50 11.12
N VAL A 218 13.97 11.42 11.72
CA VAL A 218 13.16 10.49 12.53
C VAL A 218 12.56 11.20 13.74
N GLU A 219 13.34 12.07 14.41
CA GLU A 219 12.86 12.88 15.51
C GLU A 219 11.73 13.82 15.09
N GLU A 220 11.85 14.48 13.94
CA GLU A 220 10.82 15.40 13.46
C GLU A 220 9.51 14.67 13.10
N TYR A 221 9.57 13.52 12.43
CA TYR A 221 8.38 12.69 12.21
C TYR A 221 7.75 12.22 13.53
N THR A 222 8.59 11.85 14.51
CA THR A 222 8.14 11.45 15.85
C THR A 222 7.44 12.60 16.57
N ASN A 223 7.98 13.82 16.46
CA ASN A 223 7.42 15.05 17.01
C ASN A 223 6.08 15.41 16.35
N ILE A 224 6.00 15.36 15.01
CA ILE A 224 4.76 15.58 14.26
C ILE A 224 3.66 14.63 14.75
N VAL A 225 3.97 13.33 14.79
CA VAL A 225 3.00 12.31 15.22
C VAL A 225 2.53 12.55 16.66
N ASN A 226 3.47 12.68 17.60
CA ASN A 226 3.11 12.66 19.02
C ASN A 226 2.61 14.01 19.55
N ASN A 227 3.15 15.13 19.05
CA ASN A 227 2.91 16.45 19.62
C ASN A 227 2.00 17.33 18.77
N ARG A 228 1.92 17.11 17.45
CA ARG A 228 1.03 17.87 16.57
C ARG A 228 -0.28 17.12 16.31
N ILE A 229 -0.20 15.86 15.88
CA ILE A 229 -1.37 15.09 15.42
C ILE A 229 -2.19 14.53 16.59
N ARG A 230 -1.57 13.70 17.45
CA ARG A 230 -2.29 12.94 18.50
C ARG A 230 -3.19 13.80 19.40
N PRO A 231 -2.80 15.02 19.85
CA PRO A 231 -3.64 15.84 20.70
C PRO A 231 -4.97 16.28 20.04
N ILE A 232 -5.05 16.30 18.71
CA ILE A 232 -6.24 16.75 17.97
C ILE A 232 -7.24 15.61 17.73
N LEU A 233 -6.77 14.36 17.67
CA LEU A 233 -7.58 13.19 17.31
C LEU A 233 -8.90 13.05 18.12
N PRO A 234 -8.96 13.31 19.44
CA PRO A 234 -10.21 13.19 20.20
C PRO A 234 -11.35 14.10 19.72
N LYS A 235 -11.06 15.14 18.91
CA LYS A 235 -12.08 15.99 18.28
C LYS A 235 -12.75 15.33 17.08
N TYR A 236 -12.11 14.34 16.46
CA TYR A 236 -12.55 13.72 15.20
C TYR A 236 -12.80 12.22 15.31
N PHE A 237 -12.35 11.56 16.38
CA PHE A 237 -12.44 10.11 16.55
C PHE A 237 -12.90 9.73 17.96
N THR A 238 -13.58 8.59 18.08
CA THR A 238 -13.92 7.94 19.35
C THR A 238 -13.22 6.59 19.45
N ASN A 239 -13.04 6.06 20.67
CA ASN A 239 -12.50 4.72 20.90
C ASN A 239 -11.11 4.47 20.26
N ILE A 240 -10.25 5.50 20.19
CA ILE A 240 -8.92 5.41 19.57
C ILE A 240 -8.13 4.28 20.24
N PRO A 241 -7.80 3.19 19.51
CA PRO A 241 -7.11 2.06 20.10
C PRO A 241 -5.69 2.43 20.51
N ASN A 242 -5.24 1.92 21.66
CA ASN A 242 -3.89 2.18 22.17
C ASN A 242 -2.90 1.10 21.71
N ILE A 243 -2.78 0.92 20.39
CA ILE A 243 -1.74 0.07 19.79
C ILE A 243 -0.47 0.91 19.63
N ARG A 244 0.68 0.33 20.00
CA ARG A 244 1.96 1.03 19.94
C ARG A 244 2.44 1.16 18.49
N MET A 245 3.10 2.28 18.20
CA MET A 245 3.81 2.52 16.96
C MET A 245 5.18 3.14 17.24
N THR A 246 6.18 2.78 16.45
CA THR A 246 7.49 3.43 16.39
C THR A 246 7.69 4.13 15.05
N VAL A 247 8.54 5.17 15.03
CA VAL A 247 9.04 5.79 13.81
C VAL A 247 10.48 5.36 13.65
N GLU A 248 10.83 4.76 12.52
CA GLU A 248 12.14 4.14 12.30
C GLU A 248 12.63 4.40 10.86
N LYS A 249 13.95 4.35 10.67
CA LYS A 249 14.53 4.31 9.32
C LYS A 249 14.19 2.97 8.64
N SER A 250 13.77 3.03 7.39
CA SER A 250 13.59 1.84 6.55
C SER A 250 14.93 1.14 6.34
N PRO A 251 15.00 -0.19 6.49
CA PRO A 251 16.21 -0.97 6.18
C PRO A 251 16.46 -1.08 4.66
N ASN A 252 15.42 -0.88 3.86
CA ASN A 252 15.45 -1.07 2.41
C ASN A 252 15.19 0.26 1.68
N ASP A 253 15.84 0.45 0.54
CA ASP A 253 15.47 1.51 -0.41
C ASP A 253 14.17 1.14 -1.14
N GLY A 254 13.37 2.13 -1.48
CA GLY A 254 12.02 1.96 -2.05
C GLY A 254 11.19 3.24 -2.01
N THR A 255 9.92 3.11 -1.65
CA THR A 255 9.01 4.26 -1.47
C THR A 255 9.49 5.19 -0.36
N ARG A 256 8.99 6.43 -0.34
CA ARG A 256 9.40 7.44 0.65
C ARG A 256 9.14 7.03 2.10
N GLY A 257 8.01 6.39 2.35
CA GLY A 257 7.64 5.89 3.66
C GLY A 257 6.61 4.78 3.50
N THR A 258 6.46 3.98 4.54
CA THR A 258 5.47 2.91 4.61
C THR A 258 5.15 2.57 6.05
N TYR A 259 3.91 2.19 6.30
CA TYR A 259 3.49 1.57 7.55
C TYR A 259 3.69 0.04 7.50
N ALA A 260 4.52 -0.48 8.40
CA ALA A 260 4.59 -1.90 8.70
C ALA A 260 3.59 -2.25 9.81
N LEU A 261 2.74 -3.23 9.52
CA LEU A 261 1.60 -3.61 10.36
C LEU A 261 2.02 -4.04 11.76
N ALA A 262 1.29 -3.55 12.76
CA ALA A 262 1.36 -4.06 14.13
C ALA A 262 0.84 -5.50 14.21
N SER A 263 1.34 -6.25 15.18
CA SER A 263 0.79 -7.55 15.60
C SER A 263 0.45 -7.51 17.09
N GLU A 264 -0.08 -8.61 17.63
CA GLU A 264 -0.36 -8.71 19.08
C GLU A 264 0.90 -8.52 19.94
N VAL A 265 2.08 -8.80 19.40
CA VAL A 265 3.36 -8.76 20.12
C VAL A 265 4.30 -7.66 19.64
N ASN A 266 4.22 -7.25 18.37
CA ASN A 266 5.12 -6.26 17.78
C ASN A 266 4.38 -4.94 17.54
N PRO A 267 4.97 -3.78 17.89
CA PRO A 267 4.40 -2.48 17.55
C PRO A 267 4.34 -2.32 16.03
N GLY A 268 3.40 -1.49 15.57
CA GLY A 268 3.42 -0.99 14.20
C GLY A 268 4.65 -0.12 13.97
N LYS A 269 5.12 0.00 12.73
CA LYS A 269 6.29 0.83 12.42
C LYS A 269 5.97 1.76 11.28
N PHE A 270 6.15 3.05 11.50
CA PHE A 270 6.24 4.02 10.42
C PHE A 270 7.71 4.07 9.96
N LEU A 271 7.98 3.40 8.84
CA LEU A 271 9.30 3.31 8.22
C LEU A 271 9.51 4.46 7.24
N ILE A 272 10.61 5.19 7.38
CA ILE A 272 10.97 6.32 6.52
C ILE A 272 12.17 5.93 5.66
N ASN A 273 12.08 6.10 4.35
CA ASN A 273 13.22 5.88 3.46
C ASN A 273 14.16 7.09 3.49
N LEU A 274 15.34 6.87 4.07
CA LEU A 274 16.41 7.86 4.23
C LEU A 274 17.64 7.53 3.36
N HIS A 275 17.48 6.74 2.30
CA HIS A 275 18.54 6.52 1.30
C HIS A 275 18.76 7.76 0.42
N ARG A 276 17.73 8.61 0.30
CA ARG A 276 17.76 9.88 -0.46
C ARG A 276 17.05 10.99 0.35
N PRO A 277 17.60 11.44 1.50
CA PRO A 277 16.92 12.34 2.42
C PRO A 277 16.56 13.70 1.77
N ARG A 278 17.38 14.17 0.83
CA ARG A 278 17.12 15.40 0.06
C ARG A 278 15.91 15.31 -0.89
N GLU A 279 15.41 14.12 -1.16
CA GLU A 279 14.16 13.91 -1.92
C GLU A 279 12.92 13.99 -1.03
N ASN A 280 13.09 14.18 0.28
CA ASN A 280 12.02 14.27 1.26
C ASN A 280 11.97 15.69 1.87
N PRO A 281 11.37 16.66 1.18
CA PRO A 281 11.29 18.02 1.71
C PRO A 281 10.41 18.07 2.97
N THR A 282 10.78 18.91 3.94
CA THR A 282 10.07 19.00 5.24
C THR A 282 8.61 19.40 5.11
N PHE A 283 8.26 20.19 4.08
CA PHE A 283 6.87 20.59 3.81
C PHE A 283 5.94 19.40 3.49
N ASP A 284 6.47 18.21 3.20
CA ASP A 284 5.67 17.01 2.97
C ASP A 284 5.47 16.14 4.21
N TYR A 285 6.20 16.39 5.31
CA TYR A 285 6.26 15.49 6.45
C TYR A 285 4.91 15.32 7.14
N MET A 286 4.14 16.39 7.26
CA MET A 286 2.80 16.35 7.84
C MET A 286 1.85 15.45 7.03
N ALA A 287 1.82 15.60 5.71
CA ALA A 287 0.97 14.79 4.83
C ALA A 287 1.35 13.30 4.92
N LEU A 288 2.65 12.97 4.87
CA LEU A 288 3.08 11.58 5.04
C LEU A 288 2.75 11.02 6.43
N SER A 289 2.90 11.81 7.49
CA SER A 289 2.55 11.39 8.85
C SER A 289 1.06 11.11 9.01
N LEU A 290 0.21 11.92 8.37
CA LEU A 290 -1.23 11.71 8.33
C LEU A 290 -1.61 10.43 7.58
N HIS A 291 -0.87 10.10 6.52
CA HIS A 291 -1.09 8.92 5.69
C HIS A 291 -0.66 7.63 6.38
N GLU A 292 0.56 7.57 6.91
CA GLU A 292 1.17 6.33 7.41
C GLU A 292 0.84 6.08 8.89
N ALA A 293 0.73 7.14 9.69
CA ALA A 293 0.55 7.03 11.13
C ALA A 293 -0.90 7.31 11.55
N TYR A 294 -1.15 8.50 12.09
CA TYR A 294 -2.47 8.91 12.58
C TYR A 294 -3.00 10.08 11.75
N PRO A 295 -4.29 10.10 11.38
CA PRO A 295 -5.28 9.04 11.55
C PRO A 295 -5.24 7.97 10.45
N GLY A 296 -4.19 7.91 9.62
CA GLY A 296 -4.05 6.99 8.49
C GLY A 296 -3.80 5.52 8.85
N HIS A 297 -2.86 4.87 8.16
CA HIS A 297 -2.72 3.41 8.15
C HIS A 297 -2.52 2.79 9.52
N HIS A 298 -1.68 3.36 10.38
CA HIS A 298 -1.49 2.82 11.72
C HIS A 298 -2.80 2.83 12.52
N MET A 299 -3.52 3.96 12.52
CA MET A 299 -4.77 4.06 13.25
C MET A 299 -5.85 3.15 12.65
N GLN A 300 -5.99 3.11 11.32
CA GLN A 300 -6.91 2.22 10.62
C GLN A 300 -6.69 0.75 10.97
N HIS A 301 -5.44 0.31 10.91
CA HIS A 301 -5.08 -1.06 11.28
C HIS A 301 -5.33 -1.33 12.77
N SER A 302 -5.07 -0.33 13.62
CA SER A 302 -5.31 -0.45 15.06
C SER A 302 -6.79 -0.68 15.39
N TYR A 303 -7.72 0.02 14.73
CA TYR A 303 -9.16 -0.26 14.85
C TYR A 303 -9.50 -1.67 14.40
N THR A 304 -8.96 -2.08 13.25
CA THR A 304 -9.19 -3.41 12.67
C THR A 304 -8.76 -4.53 13.62
N MET A 305 -7.60 -4.38 14.28
CA MET A 305 -7.10 -5.36 15.25
C MET A 305 -8.01 -5.48 16.49
N THR A 306 -8.60 -4.37 16.95
CA THR A 306 -9.42 -4.32 18.17
C THR A 306 -10.92 -4.49 17.93
N ALA A 307 -11.36 -4.48 16.68
CA ALA A 307 -12.76 -4.62 16.32
C ALA A 307 -13.32 -6.02 16.67
N ASP A 308 -14.63 -6.12 16.86
CA ASP A 308 -15.32 -7.40 17.01
C ASP A 308 -15.58 -8.02 15.63
N LEU A 309 -14.50 -8.51 15.01
CA LEU A 309 -14.52 -9.12 13.68
C LEU A 309 -13.96 -10.54 13.73
N ALA A 310 -14.42 -11.38 12.80
CA ALA A 310 -13.84 -12.69 12.57
C ALA A 310 -12.32 -12.56 12.32
N LYS A 311 -11.52 -13.52 12.84
CA LYS A 311 -10.05 -13.43 12.81
C LYS A 311 -9.47 -13.18 11.42
N TYR A 312 -10.04 -13.78 10.38
CA TYR A 312 -9.59 -13.60 8.99
C TYR A 312 -9.81 -12.18 8.46
N ARG A 313 -10.74 -11.40 9.02
CA ARG A 313 -10.94 -9.98 8.71
C ARG A 313 -10.04 -9.06 9.53
N ARG A 314 -9.71 -9.45 10.77
CA ARG A 314 -8.80 -8.70 11.65
C ARG A 314 -7.33 -8.83 11.26
N PHE A 315 -6.97 -10.04 10.83
CA PHE A 315 -5.62 -10.40 10.42
C PHE A 315 -5.69 -10.98 9.00
N PRO A 316 -6.06 -10.16 8.00
CA PRO A 316 -6.08 -10.64 6.64
C PRO A 316 -4.66 -11.09 6.23
N GLU A 317 -4.59 -12.22 5.54
CA GLU A 317 -3.36 -12.66 4.90
C GLU A 317 -3.07 -11.70 3.74
N TYR A 318 -2.34 -10.62 4.02
CA TYR A 318 -1.84 -9.72 3.00
C TYR A 318 -0.74 -10.44 2.22
N SER A 319 -1.13 -11.12 1.15
CA SER A 319 -0.26 -11.33 0.00
C SER A 319 -0.76 -10.37 -1.07
N PHE A 320 0.11 -9.48 -1.56
CA PHE A 320 -0.31 -8.47 -2.53
C PHE A 320 -0.34 -9.04 -3.96
N TYR A 321 0.24 -10.24 -4.19
CA TYR A 321 0.43 -10.80 -5.53
C TYR A 321 0.23 -12.33 -5.69
N ASP A 322 -0.14 -13.10 -4.65
CA ASP A 322 -0.43 -14.53 -4.81
C ASP A 322 -1.87 -14.79 -5.29
N VAL A 323 -2.01 -15.30 -6.52
CA VAL A 323 -3.32 -15.70 -7.08
C VAL A 323 -3.43 -17.22 -7.19
N PRO A 324 -4.53 -17.85 -6.73
CA PRO A 324 -5.72 -17.21 -6.15
C PRO A 324 -5.46 -16.69 -4.72
N PHE A 325 -5.82 -15.42 -4.47
CA PHE A 325 -5.78 -14.83 -3.14
C PHE A 325 -6.75 -15.58 -2.23
N ASN A 326 -6.35 -15.82 -0.98
CA ASN A 326 -7.33 -16.21 0.03
C ASN A 326 -8.27 -15.03 0.36
N LEU A 327 -7.79 -13.77 0.33
CA LEU A 327 -8.58 -12.54 0.56
C LEU A 327 -7.97 -11.30 -0.17
N PRO A 328 -8.77 -10.36 -0.71
CA PRO A 328 -8.26 -9.14 -1.35
C PRO A 328 -7.72 -8.12 -0.33
N PHE A 329 -6.64 -7.41 -0.69
CA PHE A 329 -6.06 -6.29 0.11
C PHE A 329 -7.02 -5.08 0.28
N PHE A 330 -8.14 -5.05 -0.45
CA PHE A 330 -9.10 -3.93 -0.49
C PHE A 330 -8.40 -2.57 -0.69
N SER A 331 -7.54 -2.46 -1.71
CA SER A 331 -6.66 -1.30 -1.95
C SER A 331 -7.40 0.04 -1.86
N ALA A 332 -8.59 0.16 -2.45
CA ALA A 332 -9.34 1.42 -2.39
C ALA A 332 -9.78 1.82 -0.97
N TYR A 333 -10.13 0.87 -0.11
CA TYR A 333 -10.47 1.18 1.28
C TYR A 333 -9.22 1.61 2.06
N VAL A 334 -8.14 0.84 1.95
CA VAL A 334 -6.90 1.07 2.70
C VAL A 334 -6.25 2.39 2.28
N GLU A 335 -6.01 2.54 0.99
CA GLU A 335 -5.31 3.69 0.42
C GLU A 335 -6.20 4.93 0.34
N GLY A 336 -7.50 4.73 0.12
CA GLY A 336 -8.48 5.81 0.16
C GLY A 336 -8.59 6.43 1.55
N TRP A 337 -8.51 5.63 2.60
CA TRP A 337 -8.47 6.14 3.97
C TRP A 337 -7.20 6.93 4.29
N GLY A 338 -6.03 6.43 3.85
CA GLY A 338 -4.75 7.14 3.99
C GLY A 338 -4.82 8.53 3.33
N LEU A 339 -5.31 8.59 2.09
CA LEU A 339 -5.45 9.86 1.37
C LEU A 339 -6.58 10.75 1.94
N TYR A 340 -7.68 10.17 2.43
CA TYR A 340 -8.72 10.91 3.16
C TYR A 340 -8.16 11.53 4.46
N SER A 341 -7.23 10.86 5.13
CA SER A 341 -6.57 11.36 6.35
C SER A 341 -5.69 12.58 6.06
N GLU A 342 -4.98 12.61 4.93
CA GLU A 342 -4.28 13.80 4.43
C GLU A 342 -5.25 14.95 4.14
N TYR A 343 -6.40 14.64 3.54
CA TYR A 343 -7.45 15.62 3.30
C TYR A 343 -7.98 16.21 4.64
N LEU A 344 -8.28 15.34 5.60
CA LEU A 344 -8.79 15.68 6.94
C LEU A 344 -7.78 16.53 7.73
N GLY A 345 -6.47 16.38 7.47
CA GLY A 345 -5.42 17.24 8.02
C GLY A 345 -5.68 18.74 7.88
N GLU A 346 -6.30 19.15 6.77
CA GLU A 346 -6.63 20.56 6.53
C GLU A 346 -7.78 21.01 7.42
N GLU A 347 -8.83 20.19 7.56
CA GLU A 347 -9.95 20.45 8.48
C GLU A 347 -9.52 20.43 9.95
N MET A 348 -8.53 19.59 10.29
CA MET A 348 -7.90 19.53 11.61
C MET A 348 -7.00 20.73 11.91
N GLY A 349 -6.65 21.54 10.90
CA GLY A 349 -5.73 22.68 11.05
C GLY A 349 -4.28 22.26 11.33
N LEU A 350 -3.85 21.11 10.79
CA LEU A 350 -2.53 20.53 11.08
C LEU A 350 -1.40 21.06 10.17
N TYR A 351 -1.73 21.53 8.97
CA TYR A 351 -0.77 22.17 8.08
C TYR A 351 -0.42 23.57 8.62
N ALA A 352 0.82 23.75 9.05
CA ALA A 352 1.25 24.93 9.79
C ALA A 352 1.33 26.19 8.92
N ASP A 353 1.62 26.04 7.64
CA ASP A 353 1.77 27.14 6.70
C ASP A 353 1.38 26.75 5.26
N ASP A 354 1.45 27.73 4.36
CA ASP A 354 1.14 27.53 2.95
C ASP A 354 2.15 26.60 2.24
N TYR A 355 3.36 26.37 2.78
CA TYR A 355 4.32 25.41 2.20
C TYR A 355 3.89 23.98 2.53
N GLU A 356 3.57 23.68 3.80
CA GLU A 356 3.01 22.38 4.18
C GLU A 356 1.70 22.09 3.43
N LEU A 357 0.87 23.12 3.20
CA LEU A 357 -0.35 22.99 2.41
C LEU A 357 -0.05 22.71 0.91
N MET A 358 0.98 23.34 0.34
CA MET A 358 1.47 22.99 -1.00
C MET A 358 2.01 21.56 -1.06
N GLY A 359 2.70 21.10 -0.01
CA GLY A 359 3.18 19.72 0.12
C GLY A 359 2.04 18.70 0.11
N ARG A 360 0.99 18.95 0.90
CA ARG A 360 -0.25 18.16 0.83
C ARG A 360 -0.84 18.15 -0.58
N TYR A 361 -1.03 19.32 -1.21
CA TYR A 361 -1.61 19.36 -2.56
C TYR A 361 -0.72 18.66 -3.60
N SER A 362 0.60 18.70 -3.47
CA SER A 362 1.53 17.92 -4.28
C SER A 362 1.30 16.41 -4.09
N ASN A 363 1.12 15.96 -2.85
CA ASN A 363 0.82 14.56 -2.54
C ASN A 363 -0.55 14.12 -3.08
N GLU A 364 -1.58 14.97 -2.97
CA GLU A 364 -2.91 14.71 -3.56
C GLU A 364 -2.83 14.68 -5.10
N MET A 365 -2.09 15.62 -5.70
CA MET A 365 -1.86 15.72 -7.14
C MET A 365 -1.18 14.48 -7.69
N LEU A 366 -0.20 13.91 -6.97
CA LEU A 366 0.42 12.63 -7.33
C LEU A 366 -0.64 11.54 -7.49
N ARG A 367 -1.56 11.40 -6.51
CA ARG A 367 -2.61 10.38 -6.55
C ARG A 367 -3.69 10.67 -7.60
N ALA A 368 -3.95 11.94 -7.94
CA ALA A 368 -4.79 12.28 -9.09
C ALA A 368 -4.11 11.94 -10.43
N CYS A 369 -2.80 12.23 -10.56
CA CYS A 369 -2.03 11.86 -11.73
C CYS A 369 -1.99 10.33 -11.92
N ARG A 370 -1.93 9.55 -10.84
CA ARG A 370 -2.00 8.06 -10.90
C ARG A 370 -3.20 7.56 -11.72
N LEU A 371 -4.38 8.18 -11.59
CA LEU A 371 -5.56 7.81 -12.40
C LEU A 371 -5.31 8.01 -13.89
N VAL A 372 -4.65 9.11 -14.26
CA VAL A 372 -4.39 9.49 -15.66
C VAL A 372 -3.25 8.65 -16.25
N VAL A 373 -2.15 8.46 -15.53
CA VAL A 373 -0.97 7.76 -16.06
C VAL A 373 -1.17 6.24 -16.12
N ASP A 374 -1.83 5.63 -15.14
CA ASP A 374 -2.08 4.18 -15.14
C ASP A 374 -3.00 3.79 -16.32
N THR A 375 -4.12 4.52 -16.47
CA THR A 375 -5.01 4.36 -17.64
C THR A 375 -4.34 4.80 -18.93
N GLY A 376 -3.51 5.85 -18.89
CA GLY A 376 -2.69 6.31 -19.99
C GLY A 376 -1.85 5.17 -20.57
N ILE A 377 -1.06 4.52 -19.72
CA ILE A 377 -0.18 3.41 -20.10
C ILE A 377 -1.00 2.18 -20.53
N HIS A 378 -2.01 1.81 -19.75
CA HIS A 378 -2.67 0.51 -19.91
C HIS A 378 -3.87 0.49 -20.85
N TYR A 379 -4.34 1.67 -21.29
CA TYR A 379 -5.52 1.77 -22.16
C TYR A 379 -5.30 2.72 -23.35
N PHE A 380 -4.70 3.88 -23.11
CA PHE A 380 -4.48 4.95 -24.11
C PHE A 380 -3.10 4.94 -24.75
N ASP A 381 -2.35 3.85 -24.60
CA ASP A 381 -1.06 3.61 -25.27
C ASP A 381 0.02 4.66 -24.98
N TRP A 382 -0.02 5.31 -23.80
CA TRP A 382 1.05 6.22 -23.38
C TRP A 382 2.36 5.46 -23.18
N THR A 383 3.46 6.10 -23.60
CA THR A 383 4.80 5.61 -23.29
C THR A 383 5.17 5.93 -21.84
N LYS A 384 6.23 5.30 -21.33
CA LYS A 384 6.78 5.61 -20.01
C LYS A 384 7.17 7.10 -19.93
N GLU A 385 7.76 7.64 -20.99
CA GLU A 385 8.23 9.02 -21.08
C GLU A 385 7.06 10.01 -21.01
N MET A 386 5.96 9.74 -21.74
CA MET A 386 4.74 10.55 -21.66
C MET A 386 4.16 10.56 -20.24
N ALA A 387 4.13 9.40 -19.58
CA ALA A 387 3.64 9.28 -18.21
C ALA A 387 4.52 10.03 -17.19
N MET A 388 5.84 9.96 -17.35
CA MET A 388 6.80 10.71 -16.51
C MET A 388 6.65 12.22 -16.70
N GLU A 389 6.63 12.68 -17.96
CA GLU A 389 6.46 14.11 -18.29
C GLU A 389 5.16 14.67 -17.72
N TYR A 390 4.07 13.91 -17.81
CA TYR A 390 2.80 14.29 -17.23
C TYR A 390 2.92 14.56 -15.72
N MET A 391 3.55 13.67 -14.95
CA MET A 391 3.71 13.83 -13.49
C MET A 391 4.64 14.99 -13.10
N PHE A 392 5.69 15.26 -13.89
CA PHE A 392 6.61 16.37 -13.65
C PHE A 392 5.97 17.75 -13.78
N ASN A 393 4.90 17.86 -14.55
CA ASN A 393 4.24 19.15 -14.76
C ASN A 393 3.39 19.60 -13.56
N TYR A 394 3.07 18.68 -12.64
CA TYR A 394 2.08 18.94 -11.59
C TYR A 394 2.58 18.70 -10.17
N THR A 395 3.70 18.01 -9.97
CA THR A 395 4.15 17.58 -8.64
C THR A 395 5.54 18.10 -8.28
N ALA A 396 5.86 18.11 -6.98
CA ALA A 396 7.18 18.47 -6.46
C ALA A 396 8.23 17.35 -6.57
N PHE A 397 7.84 16.16 -7.05
CA PHE A 397 8.68 14.97 -6.99
C PHE A 397 9.78 14.97 -8.07
N GLY A 398 10.97 14.53 -7.67
CA GLY A 398 12.13 14.46 -8.55
C GLY A 398 12.06 13.32 -9.58
N PRO A 399 12.93 13.34 -10.60
CA PRO A 399 12.96 12.33 -11.67
C PRO A 399 13.10 10.89 -11.20
N GLY A 400 13.99 10.62 -10.23
CA GLY A 400 14.21 9.27 -9.72
C GLY A 400 12.96 8.68 -9.06
N TYR A 401 12.27 9.48 -8.23
CA TYR A 401 11.02 9.06 -7.59
C TYR A 401 9.92 8.77 -8.62
N VAL A 402 9.69 9.68 -9.58
CA VAL A 402 8.68 9.50 -10.62
C VAL A 402 8.98 8.28 -11.49
N GLU A 403 10.26 8.03 -11.82
CA GLU A 403 10.64 6.84 -12.57
C GLU A 403 10.30 5.54 -11.82
N ILE A 404 10.61 5.47 -10.52
CA ILE A 404 10.28 4.30 -9.67
C ILE A 404 8.76 4.08 -9.67
N GLU A 405 7.98 5.16 -9.52
CA GLU A 405 6.52 5.10 -9.52
C GLU A 405 5.95 4.65 -10.87
N ILE A 406 6.43 5.16 -12.00
CA ILE A 406 5.96 4.71 -13.32
C ILE A 406 6.34 3.23 -13.56
N ASN A 407 7.54 2.80 -13.16
CA ASN A 407 7.94 1.39 -13.25
C ASN A 407 7.00 0.50 -12.41
N ARG A 408 6.60 0.97 -11.23
CA ARG A 408 5.60 0.30 -10.39
C ARG A 408 4.25 0.22 -11.10
N TYR A 409 3.75 1.29 -11.73
CA TYR A 409 2.45 1.28 -12.42
C TYR A 409 2.45 0.27 -13.59
N ILE A 410 3.54 0.23 -14.38
CA ILE A 410 3.73 -0.77 -15.45
C ILE A 410 3.69 -2.22 -14.92
N THR A 411 4.18 -2.40 -13.70
CA THR A 411 4.26 -3.71 -13.04
C THR A 411 2.95 -4.11 -12.38
N TRP A 412 2.19 -3.15 -11.85
CA TRP A 412 0.99 -3.37 -11.05
C TRP A 412 -0.22 -2.58 -11.58
N PRO A 413 -0.78 -3.02 -12.72
CA PRO A 413 -1.84 -2.28 -13.42
C PRO A 413 -3.06 -2.06 -12.51
N GLY A 414 -3.57 -0.83 -12.48
CA GLY A 414 -4.83 -0.47 -11.82
C GLY A 414 -4.73 -0.21 -10.32
N GLN A 415 -3.67 -0.67 -9.64
CA GLN A 415 -3.52 -0.44 -8.20
C GLN A 415 -3.31 1.04 -7.86
N ALA A 416 -2.56 1.77 -8.70
CA ALA A 416 -2.31 3.19 -8.53
C ALA A 416 -3.60 4.03 -8.51
N CYS A 417 -4.66 3.56 -9.20
CA CYS A 417 -5.95 4.21 -9.24
C CYS A 417 -6.74 4.09 -7.93
N ALA A 418 -6.46 3.07 -7.12
CA ALA A 418 -7.23 2.78 -5.91
C ALA A 418 -7.20 3.91 -4.88
N TYR A 419 -6.05 4.59 -4.74
CA TYR A 419 -5.83 5.68 -3.80
C TYR A 419 -6.88 6.78 -3.93
N LYS A 420 -6.93 7.41 -5.12
CA LYS A 420 -7.79 8.57 -5.35
C LYS A 420 -9.25 8.15 -5.52
N MET A 421 -9.53 7.02 -6.16
CA MET A 421 -10.89 6.46 -6.25
C MET A 421 -11.48 6.17 -4.86
N GLY A 422 -10.68 5.62 -3.95
CA GLY A 422 -11.08 5.33 -2.58
C GLY A 422 -11.38 6.59 -1.78
N GLU A 423 -10.48 7.59 -1.83
CA GLU A 423 -10.67 8.86 -1.13
C GLU A 423 -11.89 9.64 -1.64
N ILE A 424 -12.09 9.70 -2.96
CA ILE A 424 -13.28 10.31 -3.56
C ILE A 424 -14.53 9.64 -3.01
N LYS A 425 -14.60 8.31 -3.03
CA LYS A 425 -15.76 7.58 -2.54
C LYS A 425 -16.00 7.80 -1.05
N ILE A 426 -14.97 7.81 -0.21
CA ILE A 426 -15.11 8.13 1.23
C ILE A 426 -15.68 9.55 1.43
N ARG A 427 -15.21 10.52 0.65
CA ARG A 427 -15.73 11.90 0.72
C ARG A 427 -17.14 12.03 0.18
N GLU A 428 -17.50 11.29 -0.85
CA GLU A 428 -18.88 11.20 -1.35
C GLU A 428 -19.81 10.64 -0.27
N LEU A 429 -19.41 9.55 0.38
CA LEU A 429 -20.15 8.94 1.49
C LEU A 429 -20.30 9.92 2.65
N ARG A 430 -19.23 10.63 3.03
CA ARG A 430 -19.29 11.68 4.05
C ARG A 430 -20.29 12.78 3.69
N LYS A 431 -20.19 13.35 2.48
CA LYS A 431 -21.10 14.40 2.01
C LYS A 431 -22.55 13.94 1.98
N LYS A 432 -22.79 12.68 1.58
CA LYS A 432 -24.11 12.06 1.63
C LYS A 432 -24.62 12.01 3.07
N SER A 433 -23.82 11.52 4.01
CA SER A 433 -24.18 11.47 5.43
C SER A 433 -24.45 12.84 6.02
N GLU A 434 -23.60 13.84 5.75
CA GLU A 434 -23.79 15.23 6.18
C GLU A 434 -25.12 15.80 5.69
N LYS A 435 -25.45 15.57 4.41
CA LYS A 435 -26.70 16.02 3.79
C LYS A 435 -27.93 15.33 4.40
N GLU A 436 -27.88 14.01 4.54
CA GLU A 436 -29.02 13.19 4.95
C GLU A 436 -29.31 13.25 6.45
N LEU A 437 -28.27 13.44 7.28
CA LEU A 437 -28.41 13.51 8.73
C LEU A 437 -28.54 14.94 9.27
N GLY A 438 -28.06 15.95 8.53
CA GLY A 438 -28.13 17.35 8.96
C GLY A 438 -27.51 17.54 10.33
N GLU A 439 -28.28 18.08 11.29
CA GLU A 439 -27.84 18.29 12.68
C GLU A 439 -27.53 16.99 13.44
N LEU A 440 -27.98 15.83 12.95
CA LEU A 440 -27.68 14.53 13.53
C LEU A 440 -26.31 13.98 13.10
N PHE A 441 -25.67 14.59 12.10
CA PHE A 441 -24.37 14.16 11.63
C PHE A 441 -23.30 14.41 12.71
N ASP A 442 -22.53 13.37 13.00
CA ASP A 442 -21.36 13.44 13.88
C ASP A 442 -20.17 12.82 13.16
N ILE A 443 -19.14 13.63 12.91
CA ILE A 443 -17.93 13.21 12.22
C ILE A 443 -17.22 12.05 12.93
N LYS A 444 -17.29 11.99 14.27
CA LYS A 444 -16.68 10.90 15.03
C LYS A 444 -17.40 9.59 14.78
N LYS A 445 -18.74 9.62 14.71
CA LYS A 445 -19.56 8.44 14.41
C LYS A 445 -19.33 7.96 12.97
N PHE A 446 -19.23 8.88 12.02
CA PHE A 446 -18.89 8.55 10.65
C PHE A 446 -17.53 7.84 10.56
N HIS A 447 -16.49 8.37 11.22
CA HIS A 447 -15.19 7.72 11.24
C HIS A 447 -15.21 6.36 11.93
N SER A 448 -15.91 6.22 13.06
CA SER A 448 -16.04 4.93 13.75
C SER A 448 -16.72 3.89 12.86
N MET A 449 -17.78 4.27 12.15
CA MET A 449 -18.46 3.37 11.19
C MET A 449 -17.49 2.87 10.12
N ILE A 450 -16.62 3.72 9.57
CA ILE A 450 -15.62 3.29 8.58
C ILE A 450 -14.59 2.34 9.21
N LEU A 451 -14.04 2.73 10.36
CA LEU A 451 -12.84 2.10 10.93
C LEU A 451 -13.12 0.82 11.71
N GLU A 452 -14.21 0.78 12.49
CA GLU A 452 -14.55 -0.36 13.35
C GLU A 452 -15.05 -1.57 12.55
N ASN A 453 -15.42 -1.39 11.27
CA ASN A 453 -15.84 -2.48 10.39
C ASN A 453 -14.69 -3.10 9.58
N GLY A 454 -13.47 -2.57 9.70
CA GLY A 454 -12.25 -3.06 9.03
C GLY A 454 -12.28 -3.01 7.50
N PRO A 455 -11.21 -3.48 6.82
CA PRO A 455 -11.12 -3.47 5.37
C PRO A 455 -12.24 -4.27 4.68
N MET A 456 -12.75 -3.69 3.59
CA MET A 456 -13.83 -4.24 2.76
C MET A 456 -13.87 -3.56 1.38
N SER A 457 -14.69 -4.10 0.47
CA SER A 457 -14.96 -3.45 -0.81
C SER A 457 -15.73 -2.14 -0.61
N MET A 458 -15.50 -1.17 -1.50
CA MET A 458 -16.17 0.14 -1.43
C MET A 458 -17.70 0.02 -1.51
N ASN A 459 -18.24 -0.98 -2.21
CA ASN A 459 -19.67 -1.24 -2.30
C ASN A 459 -20.27 -1.70 -0.96
N ILE A 460 -19.55 -2.56 -0.22
CA ILE A 460 -19.99 -2.98 1.12
C ILE A 460 -19.89 -1.79 2.09
N LEU A 461 -18.83 -0.98 2.00
CA LEU A 461 -18.70 0.22 2.82
C LEU A 461 -19.89 1.17 2.58
N GLU A 462 -20.25 1.43 1.34
CA GLU A 462 -21.42 2.25 1.00
C GLU A 462 -22.72 1.71 1.60
N THR A 463 -22.92 0.39 1.53
CA THR A 463 -24.09 -0.26 2.13
C THR A 463 -24.14 -0.06 3.65
N LEU A 464 -23.01 -0.14 4.33
CA LEU A 464 -22.92 0.09 5.77
C LEU A 464 -23.17 1.56 6.15
N VAL A 465 -22.65 2.50 5.35
CA VAL A 465 -22.92 3.94 5.54
C VAL A 465 -24.41 4.22 5.40
N ASP A 466 -25.05 3.66 4.38
CA ASP A 466 -26.48 3.85 4.11
C ASP A 466 -27.33 3.27 5.24
N GLY A 467 -27.00 2.06 5.71
CA GLY A 467 -27.62 1.47 6.89
C GLY A 467 -27.50 2.37 8.12
N TRP A 468 -26.28 2.85 8.41
CA TRP A 468 -26.02 3.75 9.54
C TRP A 468 -26.82 5.07 9.47
N ILE A 469 -26.97 5.66 8.27
CA ILE A 469 -27.79 6.86 8.07
C ILE A 469 -29.25 6.56 8.44
N GLU A 470 -29.82 5.46 7.94
CA GLU A 470 -31.21 5.10 8.19
C GLU A 470 -31.46 4.74 9.66
N GLU A 471 -30.54 4.04 10.31
CA GLU A 471 -30.61 3.77 11.75
C GLU A 471 -30.59 5.05 12.57
N THR A 472 -29.71 5.99 12.23
CA THR A 472 -29.59 7.25 12.96
C THR A 472 -30.87 8.07 12.85
N LYS A 473 -31.48 8.12 11.67
CA LYS A 473 -32.79 8.76 11.45
C LYS A 473 -33.90 8.05 12.23
N ALA A 474 -33.95 6.72 12.18
CA ALA A 474 -34.97 5.93 12.87
C ALA A 474 -34.89 6.09 14.40
N ALA A 475 -33.67 6.03 14.96
CA ALA A 475 -33.43 6.23 16.38
C ALA A 475 -33.83 7.64 16.85
N HIS A 476 -33.57 8.67 16.04
CA HIS A 476 -34.02 10.03 16.34
C HIS A 476 -35.55 10.15 16.34
N ASN A 477 -36.23 9.44 15.43
CA ASN A 477 -37.69 9.45 15.32
C ASN A 477 -38.40 8.52 16.33
N GLY A 478 -37.67 7.89 17.26
CA GLY A 478 -38.24 6.98 18.25
C GLY A 478 -38.73 5.64 17.68
N ALA A 479 -38.34 5.30 16.46
CA ALA A 479 -38.62 4.01 15.86
C ALA A 479 -37.57 2.98 16.32
N THR A 480 -37.99 1.73 16.52
CA THR A 480 -37.06 0.61 16.70
C THR A 480 -36.28 0.42 15.39
N ALA A 481 -35.04 0.91 15.36
CA ALA A 481 -34.12 0.65 14.27
C ALA A 481 -33.81 -0.86 14.22
N VAL A 482 -33.95 -1.46 13.03
CA VAL A 482 -33.37 -2.77 12.77
C VAL A 482 -31.85 -2.58 12.73
N SER A 483 -31.10 -3.31 13.55
CA SER A 483 -29.63 -3.20 13.56
C SER A 483 -29.04 -3.70 12.23
N TRP A 484 -28.27 -2.85 11.56
CA TRP A 484 -27.48 -3.05 10.35
C TRP A 484 -26.06 -3.47 10.73
N SER A 485 -25.92 -4.59 11.43
CA SER A 485 -24.62 -5.23 11.59
C SER A 485 -24.32 -6.07 10.34
N THR A 486 -23.04 -6.36 10.09
CA THR A 486 -22.65 -7.29 9.02
C THR A 486 -23.31 -8.67 9.16
N GLU A 487 -23.67 -9.08 10.39
CA GLU A 487 -24.39 -10.33 10.67
C GLU A 487 -25.87 -10.32 10.23
N THR A 488 -26.57 -9.17 10.26
CA THR A 488 -27.97 -9.08 9.84
C THR A 488 -28.14 -9.01 8.33
N GLN A 489 -27.07 -8.68 7.58
CA GLN A 489 -27.08 -8.50 6.13
C GLN A 489 -26.62 -9.72 5.32
N LEU A 490 -25.72 -10.56 5.85
CA LEU A 490 -25.23 -11.75 5.12
C LEU A 490 -26.37 -12.67 4.62
N PRO A 491 -27.47 -12.88 5.36
CA PRO A 491 -28.60 -13.67 4.87
C PRO A 491 -29.39 -12.97 3.74
N LEU A 492 -29.60 -11.65 3.80
CA LEU A 492 -30.34 -10.91 2.77
C LEU A 492 -29.56 -10.84 1.45
N PHE A 493 -28.23 -10.70 1.52
CA PHE A 493 -27.36 -10.68 0.34
C PHE A 493 -27.23 -12.05 -0.33
N LEU A 494 -27.20 -13.15 0.42
CA LEU A 494 -27.21 -14.51 -0.15
C LEU A 494 -28.54 -14.82 -0.88
N VAL A 495 -29.66 -14.28 -0.40
CA VAL A 495 -30.97 -14.41 -1.07
C VAL A 495 -31.02 -13.59 -2.37
N LEU A 496 -30.36 -12.44 -2.44
CA LEU A 496 -30.31 -11.63 -3.67
C LEU A 496 -29.26 -12.13 -4.69
N LEU A 497 -28.12 -12.66 -4.24
CA LEU A 497 -27.09 -13.25 -5.12
C LEU A 497 -27.54 -14.58 -5.75
N SER A 498 -28.31 -15.40 -5.02
CA SER A 498 -28.91 -16.64 -5.57
C SER A 498 -29.99 -16.38 -6.63
N ALA A 499 -30.57 -15.17 -6.67
CA ALA A 499 -31.52 -14.77 -7.71
C ALA A 499 -30.85 -14.31 -9.02
N VAL A 500 -29.55 -13.96 -8.99
CA VAL A 500 -28.82 -13.42 -10.16
C VAL A 500 -27.88 -14.46 -10.81
N THR A 501 -27.56 -15.57 -10.13
CA THR A 501 -26.64 -16.61 -10.66
C THR A 501 -27.30 -17.72 -11.46
N TYR A 502 -28.61 -17.66 -11.74
CA TYR A 502 -29.33 -18.66 -12.53
C TYR A 502 -29.55 -18.24 -14.00
N CYS A 503 -28.56 -17.68 -14.68
CA CYS A 503 -28.61 -17.44 -16.13
C CYS A 503 -27.21 -17.44 -16.79
N VAL A 504 -26.44 -18.52 -16.62
CA VAL A 504 -25.43 -18.91 -17.62
C VAL A 504 -25.64 -20.40 -17.90
N ARG A 505 -26.57 -20.69 -18.82
CA ARG A 505 -26.63 -21.99 -19.48
C ARG A 505 -25.38 -22.10 -20.35
N VAL A 506 -24.55 -23.09 -20.03
CA VAL A 506 -23.58 -23.65 -20.96
C VAL A 506 -24.39 -24.49 -21.95
N GLU A 507 -24.53 -24.04 -23.19
CA GLU A 507 -24.89 -24.90 -24.31
C GLU A 507 -23.61 -25.33 -25.03
N ASN A 508 -23.62 -26.62 -25.41
CA ASN A 508 -22.49 -27.51 -25.71
C ASN A 508 -21.53 -27.08 -26.82
#